data_AF-A0AAE6CHE1-F1
#
_entry.id   AF-A0AAE6CHE1-F1
#
_cell.length_a   1.000
_cell.length_b   1.000
_cell.length_c   1.000
_cell.angle_alpha   90.00
_cell.angle_beta   90.00
_cell.angle_gamma   90.00
#
_symmetry.space_group_name_H-M   'P 1'
#
loop_
_entity.id
_entity.type
_entity.pdbx_description
1 polymer ?
#
loop_
_entity_poly.entity_id
_entity_poly.type
_entity_poly.pdbx_seq_one_letter_code
_entity_poly.pdbx_strand_id
1 'polypeptide(L)'
;MERVIKKLTLGLFGFWLLALMVALITLRNCPGAIECSQHDDRILLTSLQSALRLYQLDHNALPTREQGLQALNSGYLTTVPKDAYGQEFRYSPEPWHGVEMTLYSIGPNGVDEKGEGDDIVNWDKAYSCGIFNPCPTFCERAQNWAIKAGIFLLPIICLAGLIWLTIFVRNKGQGS
;
A
#
# COMPACT_ATOMS: atom_id res chain seq x y z
N MET A 1 42.62 6.71 27.10
CA MET A 1 41.52 7.51 26.51
C MET A 1 41.37 7.35 25.00
N GLU A 2 42.44 7.46 24.20
CA GLU A 2 42.34 7.32 22.72
C GLU A 2 41.74 5.98 22.23
N ARG A 3 42.01 4.86 22.93
CA ARG A 3 41.41 3.56 22.61
C ARG A 3 39.89 3.52 22.79
N VAL A 4 39.35 4.29 23.73
CA VAL A 4 37.90 4.37 23.99
C VAL A 4 37.24 5.23 22.90
N ILE A 5 37.90 6.33 22.54
CA ILE A 5 37.48 7.26 21.49
C ILE A 5 37.43 6.58 20.12
N LYS A 6 38.46 5.82 19.73
CA LYS A 6 38.47 5.10 18.45
C LYS A 6 37.39 4.02 18.35
N LYS A 7 37.06 3.35 19.47
CA LYS A 7 35.95 2.39 19.51
C LYS A 7 34.59 3.09 19.38
N LEU A 8 34.45 4.28 19.93
CA LEU A 8 33.23 5.08 19.87
C LEU A 8 32.96 5.61 18.44
N THR A 9 33.99 6.11 17.75
CA THR A 9 33.86 6.63 16.38
C THR A 9 33.60 5.51 15.37
N LEU A 10 34.21 4.33 15.55
CA LEU A 10 33.95 3.16 14.71
C LEU A 10 32.51 2.64 14.88
N GLY A 11 31.98 2.67 16.10
CA GLY A 11 30.59 2.31 16.40
C GLY A 11 29.57 3.28 15.78
N LEU A 12 29.86 4.59 15.83
CA LEU A 12 29.01 5.61 15.20
C LEU A 12 28.97 5.49 13.67
N PHE A 13 30.10 5.16 13.04
CA PHE A 13 30.16 4.96 11.58
C PHE A 13 29.38 3.72 11.13
N GLY A 14 29.45 2.64 11.91
CA GLY A 14 28.63 1.44 11.69
C GLY A 14 27.13 1.72 11.77
N PHE A 15 26.70 2.54 12.74
CA PHE A 15 25.30 2.93 12.88
C PHE A 15 24.80 3.76 11.67
N TRP A 16 25.62 4.68 11.16
CA TRP A 16 25.31 5.47 9.97
C TRP A 16 25.14 4.61 8.71
N LEU A 17 26.04 3.64 8.51
CA LEU A 17 25.94 2.70 7.39
C LEU A 17 24.67 1.84 7.47
N LEU A 18 24.30 1.41 8.68
CA LEU A 18 23.09 0.64 8.91
C LEU A 18 21.83 1.48 8.63
N ALA A 19 21.80 2.73 9.11
CA ALA A 19 20.70 3.66 8.83
C ALA A 19 20.56 3.96 7.31
N LEU A 20 21.68 4.15 6.61
CA LEU A 20 21.70 4.40 5.17
C LEU A 20 21.27 3.17 4.36
N MET A 21 21.69 1.96 4.76
CA MET A 21 21.23 0.72 4.14
C MET A 21 19.73 0.52 4.32
N VAL A 22 19.20 0.74 5.52
CA VAL A 22 17.74 0.66 5.78
C VAL A 22 16.99 1.68 4.92
N ALA A 23 17.45 2.92 4.82
CA ALA A 23 16.82 3.95 3.98
C ALA A 23 16.77 3.53 2.49
N LEU A 24 17.87 3.03 1.93
CA LEU A 24 17.93 2.58 0.53
C LEU A 24 17.03 1.36 0.27
N ILE A 25 16.97 0.42 1.21
CA ILE A 25 16.10 -0.77 1.10
C ILE A 25 14.63 -0.35 1.13
N THR A 26 14.25 0.58 2.01
CA THR A 26 12.86 1.09 2.06
C THR A 26 12.44 1.82 0.79
N LEU A 27 13.35 2.55 0.11
CA LEU A 27 13.06 3.24 -1.14
C LEU A 27 12.77 2.28 -2.30
N ARG A 28 13.44 1.13 -2.37
CA ARG A 28 13.23 0.13 -3.44
C ARG A 28 12.00 -0.74 -3.23
N ASN A 29 11.66 -1.04 -1.98
CA ASN A 29 10.60 -1.98 -1.65
C ASN A 29 9.22 -1.32 -1.47
N CYS A 30 9.10 -0.02 -1.73
CA CYS A 30 7.83 0.71 -1.75
C CYS A 30 7.42 1.02 -3.21
N PRO A 31 6.87 0.05 -3.96
CA PRO A 31 6.06 0.39 -5.12
C PRO A 31 4.87 1.22 -4.63
N GLY A 32 4.44 2.20 -5.44
CA GLY A 32 3.45 3.19 -5.05
C GLY A 32 2.18 2.58 -4.44
N ALA A 33 1.93 2.96 -3.19
CA ALA A 33 0.72 3.11 -2.37
C ALA A 33 -0.72 2.95 -2.93
N ILE A 34 -0.94 2.53 -4.18
CA ILE A 34 -2.24 2.63 -4.85
C ILE A 34 -3.14 1.42 -4.51
N GLU A 35 -2.62 0.38 -3.85
CA GLU A 35 -3.22 -0.95 -3.94
C GLU A 35 -4.17 -1.33 -2.80
N CYS A 36 -4.08 -0.82 -1.56
CA CYS A 36 -4.67 -1.57 -0.42
C CYS A 36 -6.19 -1.82 -0.49
N SER A 37 -7.05 -0.82 -0.71
CA SER A 37 -8.51 -1.04 -0.73
C SER A 37 -9.02 -1.53 -2.08
N GLN A 38 -8.46 -1.00 -3.18
CA GLN A 38 -8.79 -1.48 -4.52
C GLN A 38 -8.40 -2.94 -4.73
N HIS A 39 -7.36 -3.43 -4.04
CA HIS A 39 -6.90 -4.80 -4.17
C HIS A 39 -7.93 -5.78 -3.62
N ASP A 40 -8.52 -5.50 -2.46
CA ASP A 40 -9.57 -6.36 -1.88
C ASP A 40 -10.78 -6.44 -2.81
N ASP A 41 -11.26 -5.30 -3.31
CA ASP A 41 -12.41 -5.27 -4.24
C ASP A 41 -12.08 -5.91 -5.60
N ARG A 42 -10.88 -5.71 -6.13
CA ARG A 42 -10.44 -6.37 -7.39
C ARG A 42 -10.34 -7.88 -7.25
N ILE A 43 -9.93 -8.40 -6.08
CA ILE A 43 -9.94 -9.84 -5.81
C ILE A 43 -11.37 -10.36 -5.82
N LEU A 44 -12.30 -9.67 -5.13
CA LEU A 44 -13.70 -10.05 -5.09
C LEU A 44 -14.36 -10.00 -6.47
N LEU A 45 -14.11 -8.94 -7.25
CA LEU A 45 -14.58 -8.82 -8.64
C LEU A 45 -14.09 -10.00 -9.49
N THR A 46 -12.80 -10.36 -9.37
CA THR A 46 -12.23 -11.49 -10.11
C THR A 46 -12.90 -12.80 -9.71
N SER A 47 -13.14 -13.01 -8.41
CA SER A 47 -13.84 -14.20 -7.90
C SER A 47 -15.28 -14.29 -8.41
N LEU A 48 -16.03 -13.19 -8.38
CA LEU A 48 -17.39 -13.09 -8.93
C LEU A 48 -17.41 -13.35 -10.44
N GLN A 49 -16.45 -12.80 -11.18
CA GLN A 49 -16.32 -13.03 -12.62
C GLN A 49 -16.05 -14.50 -12.93
N SER A 50 -15.21 -15.18 -12.15
CA SER A 50 -15.01 -16.62 -12.28
C SER A 50 -16.29 -17.41 -12.01
N ALA A 51 -17.07 -17.05 -10.98
CA ALA A 51 -18.34 -17.69 -10.68
C ALA A 51 -19.38 -17.49 -11.80
N LEU A 52 -19.48 -16.28 -12.37
CA LEU A 52 -20.35 -15.98 -13.51
C LEU A 52 -19.96 -16.77 -14.76
N ARG A 53 -18.66 -16.92 -15.02
CA ARG A 53 -18.18 -17.77 -16.12
C ARG A 53 -18.54 -19.23 -15.92
N LEU A 54 -18.44 -19.76 -14.70
CA LEU A 54 -18.89 -21.12 -14.40
C LEU A 54 -20.39 -21.29 -14.62
N TYR A 55 -21.20 -20.33 -14.16
CA TYR A 55 -22.64 -20.33 -14.44
C TYR A 55 -22.93 -20.35 -15.93
N GLN A 56 -22.21 -19.54 -16.71
CA GLN A 56 -22.34 -19.49 -18.17
C GLN A 56 -21.98 -20.81 -18.84
N LEU A 57 -20.98 -21.54 -18.33
CA LEU A 57 -20.61 -22.85 -18.86
C LEU A 57 -21.72 -23.89 -18.65
N ASP A 58 -22.38 -23.86 -17.49
CA ASP A 58 -23.42 -24.85 -17.16
C ASP A 58 -24.77 -24.53 -17.82
N HIS A 59 -25.14 -23.24 -17.90
CA HIS A 59 -26.44 -22.80 -18.41
C HIS A 59 -26.40 -22.31 -19.86
N ASN A 60 -25.21 -22.27 -20.49
CA ASN A 60 -24.95 -21.66 -21.80
C ASN A 60 -25.36 -20.18 -21.91
N ALA A 61 -25.65 -19.52 -20.80
CA ALA A 61 -26.12 -18.15 -20.74
C ALA A 61 -25.70 -17.50 -19.40
N LEU A 62 -25.47 -16.19 -19.43
CA LEU A 62 -25.26 -15.40 -18.23
C LEU A 62 -26.59 -15.10 -17.51
N PRO A 63 -26.58 -14.86 -16.18
CA PRO A 63 -27.78 -14.43 -15.46
C PRO A 63 -28.38 -13.15 -16.05
N THR A 64 -29.71 -13.04 -16.01
CA THR A 64 -30.42 -11.82 -16.41
C THR A 64 -30.21 -10.68 -15.39
N ARG A 65 -30.54 -9.44 -15.74
CA ARG A 65 -30.43 -8.30 -14.82
C ARG A 65 -31.33 -8.46 -13.59
N GLU A 66 -32.49 -9.06 -13.79
CA GLU A 66 -33.50 -9.31 -12.77
C GLU A 66 -33.05 -10.40 -11.79
N GLN A 67 -32.34 -11.41 -12.28
CA GLN A 67 -31.73 -12.45 -11.44
C GLN A 67 -30.46 -11.95 -10.74
N GLY A 68 -29.66 -11.15 -11.45
CA GLY A 68 -28.43 -10.54 -10.95
C GLY A 68 -27.42 -11.56 -10.39
N LEU A 69 -26.61 -11.09 -9.44
CA LEU A 69 -25.62 -11.93 -8.73
C LEU A 69 -26.27 -12.95 -7.80
N GLN A 70 -27.56 -12.81 -7.47
CA GLN A 70 -28.26 -13.75 -6.59
C GLN A 70 -28.42 -15.13 -7.24
N ALA A 71 -28.40 -15.20 -8.57
CA ALA A 71 -28.38 -16.48 -9.30
C ALA A 71 -27.18 -17.35 -8.92
N LEU A 72 -26.05 -16.75 -8.51
CA LEU A 72 -24.84 -17.48 -8.14
C LEU A 72 -24.99 -18.23 -6.81
N ASN A 73 -25.96 -17.87 -5.98
CA ASN A 73 -26.23 -18.56 -4.72
C ASN A 73 -26.78 -19.99 -4.93
N SER A 74 -27.15 -20.36 -6.15
CA SER A 74 -27.66 -21.70 -6.48
C SER A 74 -26.57 -22.79 -6.58
N GLY A 75 -25.41 -22.58 -5.96
CA GLY A 75 -24.31 -23.55 -5.92
C GLY A 75 -22.93 -23.03 -6.35
N TYR A 76 -22.83 -21.81 -6.88
CA TYR A 76 -21.55 -21.22 -7.30
C TYR A 76 -20.90 -20.35 -6.21
N LEU A 77 -21.72 -19.75 -5.34
CA LEU A 77 -21.30 -18.97 -4.18
C LEU A 77 -22.16 -19.34 -2.97
N THR A 78 -21.56 -19.33 -1.78
CA THR A 78 -22.31 -19.50 -0.53
C THR A 78 -23.14 -18.26 -0.21
N THR A 79 -22.58 -17.08 -0.47
CA THR A 79 -23.22 -15.78 -0.28
C THR A 79 -22.52 -14.78 -1.18
N VAL A 80 -23.27 -13.85 -1.77
CA VAL A 80 -22.69 -12.75 -2.55
C VAL A 80 -21.92 -11.82 -1.60
N PRO A 81 -20.59 -11.68 -1.75
CA PRO A 81 -19.81 -10.75 -0.94
C PRO A 81 -20.19 -9.31 -1.26
N LYS A 82 -20.00 -8.44 -0.27
CA LYS A 82 -20.07 -6.99 -0.43
C LYS A 82 -18.67 -6.43 -0.69
N ASP A 83 -18.60 -5.23 -1.25
CA ASP A 83 -17.33 -4.53 -1.40
C ASP A 83 -16.77 -4.06 -0.04
N ALA A 84 -15.55 -3.53 -0.05
CA ALA A 84 -14.84 -3.02 1.12
C ALA A 84 -15.59 -1.87 1.84
N TYR A 85 -16.55 -1.25 1.17
CA TYR A 85 -17.36 -0.14 1.66
C TYR A 85 -18.78 -0.57 2.09
N GLY A 86 -19.06 -1.88 2.05
CA GLY A 86 -20.33 -2.46 2.48
C GLY A 86 -21.48 -2.35 1.45
N GLN A 87 -21.16 -2.01 0.21
CA GLN A 87 -22.11 -1.91 -0.89
C GLN A 87 -22.14 -3.19 -1.72
N GLU A 88 -23.22 -3.37 -2.49
CA GLU A 88 -23.38 -4.51 -3.39
C GLU A 88 -22.74 -4.23 -4.75
N PHE A 89 -22.12 -5.24 -5.34
CA PHE A 89 -21.58 -5.15 -6.68
C PHE A 89 -22.69 -4.96 -7.73
N ARG A 90 -22.42 -4.10 -8.71
CA ARG A 90 -23.27 -3.86 -9.87
C ARG A 90 -22.91 -4.83 -10.98
N TYR A 91 -23.92 -5.53 -11.47
CA TYR A 91 -23.78 -6.51 -12.53
C TYR A 91 -24.66 -6.15 -13.72
N SER A 92 -24.11 -6.27 -14.93
CA SER A 92 -24.87 -6.22 -16.17
C SER A 92 -24.35 -7.29 -17.14
N PRO A 93 -25.24 -8.10 -17.74
CA PRO A 93 -24.86 -9.09 -18.76
C PRO A 93 -24.42 -8.41 -20.07
N GLU A 94 -24.78 -7.14 -20.28
CA GLU A 94 -24.31 -6.38 -21.43
C GLU A 94 -22.85 -5.95 -21.24
N PRO A 95 -21.98 -6.24 -22.22
CA PRO A 95 -20.56 -5.93 -22.15
C PRO A 95 -20.31 -4.43 -22.34
N TRP A 96 -19.61 -3.81 -21.38
CA TRP A 96 -19.08 -2.45 -21.50
C TRP A 96 -17.57 -2.52 -21.72
N HIS A 97 -16.97 -1.52 -22.39
CA HIS A 97 -15.52 -1.44 -22.59
C HIS A 97 -14.83 -2.71 -23.15
N GLY A 98 -15.56 -3.57 -23.88
CA GLY A 98 -15.03 -4.77 -24.51
C GLY A 98 -14.79 -5.98 -23.60
N VAL A 99 -15.26 -5.96 -22.34
CA VAL A 99 -15.27 -7.15 -21.48
C VAL A 99 -16.46 -8.07 -21.79
N GLU A 100 -16.43 -9.33 -21.37
CA GLU A 100 -17.54 -10.30 -21.61
C GLU A 100 -18.82 -9.94 -20.84
N MET A 101 -18.65 -9.37 -19.65
CA MET A 101 -19.72 -9.00 -18.74
C MET A 101 -19.27 -7.81 -17.91
N THR A 102 -20.21 -6.93 -17.56
CA THR A 102 -19.91 -5.72 -16.81
C THR A 102 -20.12 -5.99 -15.33
N LEU A 103 -19.07 -5.84 -14.54
CA LEU A 103 -19.10 -6.00 -13.09
C LEU A 103 -18.26 -4.91 -12.43
N TYR A 104 -18.85 -4.15 -11.51
CA TYR A 104 -18.15 -3.07 -10.82
C TYR A 104 -18.71 -2.81 -9.42
N SER A 105 -17.91 -2.19 -8.56
CA SER A 105 -18.32 -1.61 -7.27
C SER A 105 -18.40 -0.09 -7.42
N ILE A 106 -19.31 0.52 -6.66
CA ILE A 106 -19.49 1.98 -6.60
C ILE A 106 -18.32 2.67 -5.86
N GLY A 107 -17.47 1.90 -5.17
CA GLY A 107 -16.32 2.46 -4.48
C GLY A 107 -16.68 3.35 -3.28
N PRO A 108 -15.71 4.16 -2.80
CA PRO A 108 -15.81 4.86 -1.52
C PRO A 108 -16.81 6.02 -1.48
N ASN A 109 -17.08 6.70 -2.60
CA ASN A 109 -17.99 7.86 -2.62
C ASN A 109 -19.47 7.47 -2.49
N GLY A 110 -19.83 6.21 -2.76
CA GLY A 110 -21.22 5.73 -2.76
C GLY A 110 -22.10 6.30 -3.88
N VAL A 111 -21.51 6.87 -4.93
CA VAL A 111 -22.19 7.46 -6.08
C VAL A 111 -21.91 6.61 -7.31
N ASP A 112 -22.94 5.98 -7.87
CA ASP A 112 -22.81 5.18 -9.08
C ASP A 112 -22.49 6.08 -10.30
N GLU A 113 -21.22 6.08 -10.70
CA GLU A 113 -20.71 6.79 -11.86
C GLU A 113 -20.62 5.87 -13.10
N LYS A 114 -21.27 4.70 -13.07
CA LYS A 114 -21.32 3.69 -14.15
C LYS A 114 -19.94 3.17 -14.56
N GLY A 115 -19.05 3.00 -13.60
CA GLY A 115 -17.68 2.56 -13.80
C GLY A 115 -16.68 3.70 -14.01
N GLU A 116 -17.11 4.96 -13.92
CA GLU A 116 -16.24 6.14 -13.97
C GLU A 116 -15.77 6.58 -12.57
N GLY A 117 -14.97 7.64 -12.49
CA GLY A 117 -14.49 8.21 -11.22
C GLY A 117 -13.83 7.18 -10.29
N ASP A 118 -14.38 6.97 -9.10
CA ASP A 118 -13.85 6.06 -8.08
C ASP A 118 -14.45 4.64 -8.09
N ASP A 119 -15.41 4.37 -8.99
CA ASP A 119 -15.98 3.05 -9.19
C ASP A 119 -14.90 2.04 -9.55
N ILE A 120 -14.91 0.89 -8.87
CA ILE A 120 -13.92 -0.17 -9.06
C ILE A 120 -14.47 -1.18 -10.07
N VAL A 121 -13.88 -1.23 -11.26
CA VAL A 121 -14.38 -1.98 -12.42
C VAL A 121 -13.57 -3.24 -12.75
N ASN A 122 -14.19 -4.16 -13.49
CA ASN A 122 -13.54 -5.40 -13.95
C ASN A 122 -12.77 -5.27 -15.28
N TRP A 123 -12.72 -4.07 -15.88
CA TRP A 123 -11.87 -3.76 -17.03
C TRP A 123 -10.62 -2.96 -16.63
N ASP A 124 -9.75 -2.73 -17.60
CA ASP A 124 -8.54 -1.92 -17.41
C ASP A 124 -8.92 -0.45 -17.22
N LYS A 125 -8.90 0.00 -15.96
CA LYS A 125 -9.07 1.39 -15.54
C LYS A 125 -7.93 1.78 -14.59
N ALA A 126 -7.34 2.94 -14.85
CA ALA A 126 -6.31 3.53 -13.99
C ALA A 126 -6.96 4.36 -12.87
N TYR A 127 -6.55 4.14 -11.63
CA TYR A 127 -7.05 4.86 -10.47
C TYR A 127 -6.00 5.83 -9.92
N SER A 128 -6.44 7.01 -9.46
CA SER A 128 -5.56 7.96 -8.79
C SER A 128 -5.66 7.83 -7.27
N CYS A 129 -4.50 7.81 -6.59
CA CYS A 129 -4.39 7.64 -5.13
C CYS A 129 -5.16 8.71 -4.32
N GLY A 130 -5.34 9.91 -4.89
CA GLY A 130 -6.03 11.01 -4.21
C GLY A 130 -7.51 10.75 -3.88
N ILE A 131 -8.12 9.74 -4.51
CA ILE A 131 -9.54 9.44 -4.38
C ILE A 131 -9.82 8.44 -3.25
N PHE A 132 -8.86 7.56 -2.92
CA PHE A 132 -9.03 6.45 -1.97
C PHE A 132 -8.46 6.72 -0.56
N ASN A 133 -8.51 7.98 -0.11
CA ASN A 133 -7.89 8.43 1.15
C ASN A 133 -8.55 7.77 2.41
N PRO A 134 -7.81 7.34 3.47
CA PRO A 134 -6.37 7.36 3.67
C PRO A 134 -5.76 5.97 3.51
N CYS A 135 -4.78 5.84 2.62
CA CYS A 135 -3.82 4.75 2.68
C CYS A 135 -2.64 5.19 3.56
N PRO A 136 -2.58 4.86 4.87
CA PRO A 136 -1.31 4.90 5.56
C PRO A 136 -0.49 3.76 4.99
N THR A 137 0.38 4.06 4.03
CA THR A 137 1.33 3.04 3.60
C THR A 137 2.15 2.61 4.81
N PHE A 138 2.42 1.31 4.91
CA PHE A 138 3.49 0.80 5.77
C PHE A 138 4.78 1.62 5.59
N CYS A 139 5.00 2.12 4.36
CA CYS A 139 6.07 3.05 4.00
C CYS A 139 6.03 4.39 4.74
N GLU A 140 4.88 5.07 4.86
CA GLU A 140 4.80 6.35 5.59
C GLU A 140 5.05 6.15 7.09
N ARG A 141 4.53 5.05 7.67
CA ARG A 141 4.79 4.69 9.07
C ARG A 141 6.27 4.36 9.31
N ALA A 142 6.90 3.61 8.39
CA ALA A 142 8.32 3.26 8.45
C ALA A 142 9.24 4.46 8.21
N GLN A 143 8.92 5.32 7.23
CA GLN A 143 9.63 6.57 6.98
C GLN A 143 9.48 7.54 8.13
N ASN A 144 8.28 7.68 8.72
CA ASN A 144 8.10 8.52 9.90
C ASN A 144 8.90 8.00 11.09
N TRP A 145 9.03 6.69 11.29
CA TRP A 145 9.92 6.12 12.30
C TRP A 145 11.40 6.39 11.98
N ALA A 146 11.83 6.21 10.74
CA ALA A 146 13.21 6.45 10.31
C ALA A 146 13.61 7.93 10.38
N ILE A 147 12.72 8.83 9.95
CA ILE A 147 12.89 10.29 10.02
C ILE A 147 12.91 10.75 11.48
N LYS A 148 11.96 10.28 12.31
CA LYS A 148 11.94 10.62 13.75
C LYS A 148 13.18 10.09 14.46
N ALA A 149 13.63 8.86 14.14
CA ALA A 149 14.87 8.30 14.68
C ALA A 149 16.10 9.10 14.24
N GLY A 150 16.19 9.50 12.97
CA GLY A 150 17.27 10.33 12.45
C GLY A 150 17.34 11.70 13.12
N ILE A 151 16.20 12.41 13.21
CA ILE A 151 16.12 13.74 13.83
C ILE A 151 16.47 13.70 15.32
N PHE A 152 16.06 12.66 16.06
CA PHE A 152 16.39 12.53 17.48
C PHE A 152 17.87 12.17 17.73
N LEU A 153 18.50 11.42 16.82
CA LEU A 153 19.89 10.98 16.98
C LEU A 153 20.91 12.01 16.49
N LEU A 154 20.55 12.86 15.52
CA LEU A 154 21.41 13.90 14.97
C LEU A 154 22.00 14.86 16.04
N PRO A 155 21.20 15.46 16.96
CA PRO A 155 21.74 16.37 17.98
C PRO A 155 22.64 15.65 18.98
N ILE A 156 22.36 14.38 19.31
CA ILE A 156 23.20 13.56 20.20
C ILE A 156 24.58 13.33 19.56
N ILE A 157 24.60 13.05 18.25
CA ILE A 157 25.85 12.85 17.50
C ILE A 157 26.63 14.16 17.38
N CYS A 158 25.97 15.29 17.10
CA CYS A 158 26.62 16.61 17.06
C CYS A 158 27.24 16.99 18.41
N LEU A 159 26.53 16.77 19.52
CA LEU A 159 27.05 17.03 20.86
C LEU A 159 28.26 16.14 21.18
N ALA A 160 28.19 14.84 20.87
CA ALA A 160 29.33 13.93 21.03
C ALA A 160 30.54 14.36 20.19
N GLY A 161 30.31 14.85 18.96
CA GLY A 161 31.35 15.41 18.09
C GLY A 161 32.00 16.67 18.66
N LEU A 162 31.22 17.60 19.19
CA LEU A 162 31.72 18.82 19.83
C LEU A 162 32.54 18.51 21.10
N ILE A 163 32.06 17.58 21.93
CA ILE A 163 32.78 17.10 23.11
C ILE A 163 34.10 16.45 22.71
N TRP A 164 34.11 15.65 21.64
CA TRP A 164 35.33 15.06 21.12
C TRP A 164 36.34 16.12 20.65
N LEU A 165 35.87 17.15 19.93
CA LEU A 165 36.70 18.22 19.39
C LEU A 165 37.36 19.05 20.50
N THR A 166 36.61 19.35 21.57
CA THR A 166 37.16 20.06 22.74
C THR A 166 38.22 19.24 23.48
N ILE A 167 38.01 17.93 23.65
CA ILE A 167 39.01 17.03 24.27
C ILE A 167 40.26 16.92 23.38
N PHE A 168 40.10 16.83 22.07
CA PHE A 168 41.20 16.73 21.12
C PHE A 168 42.08 17.99 21.10
N VAL A 169 41.46 19.18 21.05
CA VAL A 169 42.17 20.46 21.11
C VAL A 169 42.94 20.60 22.43
N ARG A 170 42.32 20.22 23.57
CA ARG A 170 42.96 20.32 24.89
C ARG A 170 44.19 19.40 25.02
N ASN A 171 44.14 18.19 24.46
CA ASN A 171 45.28 17.28 24.51
C ASN A 171 46.45 17.70 23.60
N LYS A 172 46.20 18.42 22.50
CA LYS A 172 47.28 18.97 21.66
C LYS A 172 48.01 20.14 22.31
N GLY A 173 47.38 20.86 23.24
CA GLY A 173 47.96 22.01 23.93
C GLY A 173 48.89 21.67 25.12
N GLN A 174 48.99 20.39 25.54
CA GLN A 174 49.85 19.97 26.67
C GLN A 174 51.15 19.29 26.24
N GLY A 175 51.49 19.34 24.94
CA GLY A 175 52.68 18.69 24.37
C GLY A 175 53.81 19.64 23.96
N SER A 176 53.79 20.91 24.39
CA SER A 176 54.89 21.87 24.23
C SER A 176 55.55 22.19 25.55
#